data_AF-A8NGE5-F1
#
_entry.id   AF-A8NGE5-F1
#
_cell.length_a   1.000
_cell.length_b   1.000
_cell.length_c   1.000
_cell.angle_alpha   90.00
_cell.angle_beta   90.00
_cell.angle_gamma   90.00
#
_symmetry.space_group_name_H-M   'P 1'
#
loop_
_entity.id
_entity.type
_entity.pdbx_description
1 polymer ?
#
loop_
_entity_poly.entity_id
_entity_poly.type
_entity_poly.pdbx_seq_one_letter_code
_entity_poly.pdbx_strand_id
1 'polypeptide(L)' 'MDPTKVEGLANWPTPKNVKQVQQFLGFGNFYQRFIRDYSNIAKPLNDLTRKNNKFE' A
#
# COMPACT_ATOMS: atom_id res chain seq x y z
N MET A 1 19.05 4.65 1.47
CA MET A 1 17.78 4.25 2.10
C MET A 1 18.12 3.25 3.17
N ASP A 2 17.71 3.47 4.43
CA ASP A 2 17.88 2.44 5.45
C ASP A 2 17.03 1.22 5.06
N PRO A 3 17.62 0.04 4.85
CA PRO A 3 16.85 -1.16 4.48
C PRO A 3 15.81 -1.51 5.55
N THR A 4 16.08 -1.21 6.82
CA THR A 4 15.19 -1.44 7.96
C THR A 4 13.86 -0.67 7.88
N LYS A 5 13.84 0.48 7.20
CA LYS A 5 12.62 1.30 7.08
C LYS A 5 11.61 0.70 6.08
N VAL A 6 12.10 -0.01 5.07
CA VAL A 6 11.25 -0.62 4.03
C VAL A 6 10.85 -2.06 4.41
N GLU A 7 11.55 -2.67 5.36
CA GLU A 7 11.35 -4.04 5.80
C GLU A 7 9.93 -4.30 6.35
N GLY A 8 9.36 -3.32 7.06
CA GLY A 8 7.97 -3.39 7.54
C GLY A 8 6.93 -3.38 6.40
N LEU A 9 7.25 -2.73 5.27
CA LEU A 9 6.41 -2.77 4.07
C LEU A 9 6.59 -4.09 3.32
N ALA A 10 7.81 -4.63 3.29
CA ALA A 10 8.14 -5.89 2.63
C ALA A 10 7.53 -7.11 3.34
N ASN A 11 7.44 -7.08 4.68
CA ASN A 11 6.83 -8.13 5.49
C ASN A 11 5.32 -7.94 5.72
N TRP A 12 4.70 -6.93 5.10
CA TRP A 12 3.28 -6.68 5.31
C TRP A 12 2.44 -7.81 4.71
N PRO A 13 1.48 -8.39 5.46
CA PRO A 13 0.67 -9.49 4.96
C PRO A 13 -0.22 -9.03 3.79
N THR A 14 -0.41 -9.91 2.80
CA THR A 14 -1.28 -9.61 1.65
C THR A 14 -2.68 -9.22 2.12
N PRO A 15 -3.14 -8.00 1.82
CA PRO A 15 -4.44 -7.53 2.29
C PRO A 15 -5.57 -8.29 1.57
N LYS A 16 -6.54 -8.77 2.34
CA LYS A 16 -7.67 -9.59 1.86
C LYS A 16 -8.99 -8.82 1.78
N ASN A 17 -8.98 -7.56 2.20
CA ASN A 17 -10.17 -6.72 2.22
C ASN A 17 -9.81 -5.24 2.06
N VAL A 18 -10.80 -4.45 1.67
CA VAL A 18 -10.68 -3.00 1.44
C VAL A 18 -10.09 -2.29 2.66
N LYS A 19 -10.50 -2.68 3.87
CA LYS A 19 -10.03 -2.08 5.12
C LYS A 19 -8.52 -2.31 5.33
N GLN A 20 -8.03 -3.52 5.06
CA GLN A 20 -6.60 -3.83 5.12
C GLN A 20 -5.81 -3.09 4.05
N VAL A 21 -6.36 -2.90 2.85
CA VAL A 21 -5.73 -2.06 1.82
C VAL A 21 -5.66 -0.61 2.23
N GLN A 22 -6.72 -0.06 2.83
CA GLN A 22 -6.68 1.30 3.38
C GLN A 22 -5.64 1.45 4.50
N GLN A 23 -5.51 0.45 5.39
CA GLN A 23 -4.45 0.43 6.41
C GLN A 23 -3.05 0.38 5.79
N PHE A 24 -2.85 -0.46 4.78
CA PHE A 24 -1.57 -0.53 4.05
C PHE A 24 -1.23 0.79 3.35
N LEU A 25 -2.19 1.39 2.65
CA LEU A 25 -2.01 2.68 1.98
C LEU A 25 -1.70 3.80 2.99
N GLY A 26 -2.35 3.79 4.16
CA GLY A 26 -2.06 4.71 5.26
C GLY A 26 -0.65 4.54 5.80
N PHE A 27 -0.19 3.29 5.97
CA PHE A 27 1.17 2.98 6.41
C PHE A 27 2.23 3.35 5.37
N GLY A 28 2.00 2.99 4.10
CA GLY A 28 2.91 3.26 2.98
C GLY A 28 3.04 4.74 2.64
N ASN A 29 2.06 5.57 3.00
CA ASN A 29 2.13 7.03 2.82
C ASN A 29 3.32 7.69 3.55
N PHE A 30 3.77 7.13 4.67
CA PHE A 30 4.98 7.61 5.34
C PHE A 30 6.27 7.34 4.53
N TYR A 31 6.25 6.24 3.77
CA TYR A 31 7.37 5.74 2.98
C TYR A 31 7.37 6.22 1.53
N GLN A 32 6.28 6.86 1.06
CA GLN A 32 6.16 7.34 -0.32
C GLN A 32 7.34 8.22 -0.77
N ARG A 33 7.89 9.04 0.12
CA ARG A 33 9.04 9.93 -0.16
C ARG A 33 10.36 9.17 -0.35
N PHE A 34 10.40 7.92 0.09
CA PHE A 34 11.56 7.02 -0.03
C PHE A 34 11.34 5.96 -1.11
N ILE A 35 10.17 5.87 -1.75
CA ILE A 35 9.86 4.87 -2.76
C ILE A 35 9.63 5.61 -4.07
N ARG A 36 10.55 5.42 -5.03
CA ARG A 36 10.38 5.99 -6.38
C ARG A 36 9.11 5.40 -7.00
N ASP A 37 8.29 6.25 -7.62
CA ASP A 37 7.04 5.87 -8.27
C ASP A 37 5.99 5.21 -7.34
N TYR A 38 6.03 5.51 -6.03
CA TYR A 38 5.05 4.97 -5.06
C TYR A 38 3.60 5.16 -5.51
N SER A 39 3.26 6.32 -6.06
CA SER A 39 1.90 6.60 -6.55
C SER A 39 1.46 5.64 -7.67
N ASN A 40 2.38 5.21 -8.55
CA ASN A 40 2.07 4.22 -9.60
C ASN A 40 1.87 2.82 -9.02
N ILE A 41 2.68 2.44 -8.02
CA ILE A 41 2.58 1.15 -7.32
C ILE A 41 1.30 1.08 -6.47
N ALA A 42 0.96 2.17 -5.80
CA ALA A 42 -0.22 2.28 -4.94
C ALA A 42 -1.52 2.57 -5.71
N LYS A 43 -1.45 2.83 -7.02
CA LYS A 43 -2.62 3.12 -7.88
C LYS A 43 -3.62 1.96 -7.93
N PRO A 44 -3.23 0.70 -8.27
CA PRO A 44 -4.17 -0.42 -8.25
C PRO A 44 -4.79 -0.66 -6.87
N LEU A 45 -4.01 -0.45 -5.80
CA LEU A 45 -4.50 -0.54 -4.42
C LEU A 45 -5.52 0.56 -4.10
N ASN A 46 -5.30 1.79 -4.57
CA ASN A 46 -6.27 2.87 -4.41
C ASN A 46 -7.55 2.59 -5.20
N ASP A 47 -7.45 2.06 -6.42
CA ASP A 47 -8.63 1.67 -7.20
C ASP A 47 -9.45 0.60 -6.48
N LEU A 48 -8.81 -0.38 -5.82
CA LEU A 48 -9.48 -1.38 -4.99
C LEU A 48 -10.24 -0.80 -3.78
N THR A 49 -9.90 0.42 -3.34
CA THR A 49 -10.61 1.10 -2.24
C THR A 49 -11.76 1.99 -2.67
N ARG A 50 -11.91 2.24 -3.98
CA ARG A 50 -13.01 3.06 -4.50
C ARG A 50 -14.33 2.29 -4.40
N LYS A 51 -15.41 2.98 -4.01
CA LYS A 51 -16.79 2.46 -3.98
C LYS A 51 -17.20 1.99 -5.38
N ASN A 52 -16.89 0.74 -5.73
CA ASN A 52 -17.47 -0.11 -6.79
C ASN A 52 -16.53 -1.24 -7.25
N ASN A 53 -15.30 -1.36 -6.74
CA ASN A 53 -14.42 -2.48 -7.10
C ASN A 53 -14.60 -3.66 -6.14
N LYS A 54 -14.93 -4.83 -6.69
CA LYS A 54 -14.90 -6.10 -5.94
C LYS A 54 -13.46 -6.53 -5.79
N PHE A 55 -13.05 -6.87 -4.56
CA PHE A 55 -11.92 -7.77 -4.35
C PHE A 55 -12.35 -9.14 -4.87
N GLU A 56 -11.87 -9.53 -6.04
CA GLU A 56 -12.03 -10.88 -6.59
C GLU A 56 -10.77 -11.71 -6.30
#